data_AF-A0A352PW98-F1
#
_entry.id   AF-A0A352PW98-F1
#
_cell.length_a   1.000
_cell.length_b   1.000
_cell.length_c   1.000
_cell.angle_alpha   90.00
_cell.angle_beta   90.00
_cell.angle_gamma   90.00
#
_symmetry.space_group_name_H-M   'P 1'
#
loop_
_entity.id
_entity.type
_entity.pdbx_description
1 polymer ?
#
loop_
_entity_poly.entity_id
_entity_poly.type
_entity_poly.pdbx_seq_one_letter_code
_entity_poly.pdbx_strand_id
1 'polypeptide(L)'
;MDGYHVERKGFSKTLHVKGLERRTLAPGWRDQLLRIIGDPSIAYLLLMVGLAGLYFELSHPGTIFPGVIGGISLVAAAYALQKLPVNYAGFLFILLAVICFILEIKVASYGMLSLAGVLSLVIGSVMLFRVPGEVGHLSLSVLVPTVGV
;
A
#
# COMPACT_ATOMS: atom_id res chain seq x y z
N MET A 1 -31.91 14.04 -9.49
CA MET A 1 -32.23 12.75 -8.82
C MET A 1 -33.70 12.62 -8.46
N ASP A 2 -34.55 13.64 -8.66
CA ASP A 2 -36.00 13.49 -8.47
C ASP A 2 -36.63 12.56 -9.49
N GLY A 3 -37.49 11.65 -9.01
CA GLY A 3 -38.22 10.70 -9.87
C GLY A 3 -37.46 9.41 -10.19
N TYR A 4 -36.32 9.15 -9.54
CA TYR A 4 -35.60 7.89 -9.74
C TYR A 4 -36.33 6.72 -9.05
N HIS A 5 -36.72 5.72 -9.83
CA HIS A 5 -37.29 4.47 -9.32
C HIS A 5 -36.16 3.58 -8.78
N VAL A 6 -36.21 3.27 -7.48
CA VAL A 6 -35.25 2.37 -6.85
C VAL A 6 -35.99 1.11 -6.44
N GLU A 7 -35.84 0.05 -7.23
CA GLU A 7 -36.28 -1.28 -6.83
C GLU A 7 -35.20 -1.93 -5.96
N ARG A 8 -35.50 -2.11 -4.67
CA ARG A 8 -34.77 -3.04 -3.80
C ARG A 8 -35.77 -4.04 -3.22
N LYS A 9 -35.50 -5.33 -3.44
CA LYS A 9 -36.20 -6.47 -2.83
C LYS A 9 -37.75 -6.36 -2.88
N GLY A 10 -38.30 -6.09 -4.06
CA GLY A 10 -39.76 -6.14 -4.30
C GLY A 10 -40.57 -4.93 -3.82
N PHE A 11 -39.92 -3.86 -3.34
CA PHE A 11 -40.60 -2.60 -3.01
C PHE A 11 -40.15 -1.51 -3.97
N SER A 12 -41.07 -1.05 -4.82
CA SER A 12 -40.88 0.15 -5.65
C SER A 12 -41.38 1.35 -4.86
N LYS A 13 -40.46 2.24 -4.47
CA LYS A 13 -40.81 3.51 -3.82
C LYS A 13 -40.16 4.66 -4.57
N THR A 14 -40.98 5.55 -5.10
CA THR A 14 -40.52 6.72 -5.84
C THR A 14 -39.82 7.68 -4.88
N LEU A 15 -38.54 7.96 -5.11
CA LEU A 15 -37.79 8.92 -4.31
C LEU A 15 -38.19 10.33 -4.70
N HIS A 16 -38.76 11.07 -3.75
CA HIS A 16 -38.99 12.50 -3.84
C HIS A 16 -37.88 13.19 -3.05
N VAL A 17 -36.89 13.71 -3.75
CA VAL A 17 -35.70 14.38 -3.21
C VAL A 17 -35.78 15.91 -3.32
N LYS A 18 -36.83 16.44 -3.98
CA LYS A 18 -37.16 17.87 -4.09
C LYS A 18 -37.55 18.42 -2.72
N GLY A 19 -36.71 19.32 -2.19
CA GLY A 19 -36.97 20.05 -0.94
C GLY A 19 -36.42 19.39 0.34
N LEU A 20 -35.66 18.29 0.24
CA LEU A 20 -34.99 17.71 1.39
C LEU A 20 -33.76 18.53 1.80
N GLU A 21 -33.69 18.87 3.09
CA GLU A 21 -32.58 19.61 3.67
C GLU A 21 -31.29 18.77 3.62
N ARG A 22 -30.29 19.26 2.88
CA ARG A 22 -29.04 18.55 2.67
C ARG A 22 -28.15 18.71 3.90
N ARG A 23 -28.21 17.76 4.84
CA ARG A 23 -27.26 17.73 5.97
C ARG A 23 -25.93 17.10 5.55
N THR A 24 -24.91 17.94 5.38
CA THR A 24 -23.51 17.48 5.30
C THR A 24 -23.04 17.07 6.68
N LEU A 25 -22.86 15.76 6.89
CA LEU A 25 -22.18 15.24 8.07
C LEU A 25 -20.69 15.55 7.93
N ALA A 26 -20.17 16.38 8.84
CA ALA A 26 -18.73 16.61 8.91
C ALA A 26 -18.05 15.29 9.33
N PRO A 27 -17.00 14.85 8.63
CA PRO A 27 -16.26 13.65 9.02
C PRO A 27 -15.66 13.86 10.41
N GLY A 28 -15.78 12.84 11.28
CA GLY A 28 -15.15 12.88 12.59
C GLY A 28 -13.63 12.65 12.50
N TRP A 29 -12.91 12.89 13.60
CA TRP A 29 -11.46 12.61 13.67
C TRP A 29 -11.11 11.16 13.32
N ARG A 30 -12.01 10.21 13.65
CA ARG A 30 -11.87 8.79 13.31
C ARG A 30 -11.96 8.56 11.80
N ASP A 31 -12.93 9.18 11.13
CA ASP A 31 -13.09 9.06 9.67
C ASP A 31 -11.89 9.65 8.95
N GLN A 32 -11.34 10.75 9.45
CA GLN A 32 -10.15 11.38 8.91
C GLN A 32 -8.90 10.52 9.09
N LEU A 33 -8.73 9.91 10.27
CA LEU A 33 -7.65 8.95 10.52
C LEU A 33 -7.78 7.70 9.63
N LEU A 34 -8.99 7.15 9.52
CA LEU A 34 -9.27 6.00 8.65
C LEU A 34 -9.01 6.33 7.18
N ARG A 35 -9.32 7.55 6.75
CA ARG A 35 -9.07 8.02 5.39
C ARG A 35 -7.58 8.17 5.09
N ILE A 36 -6.79 8.64 6.06
CA ILE A 36 -5.33 8.74 5.97
C ILE A 36 -4.71 7.33 5.90
N ILE A 37 -5.12 6.43 6.79
CA ILE A 37 -4.57 5.07 6.85
C ILE A 37 -5.03 4.22 5.65
N GLY A 38 -6.20 4.52 5.08
CA GLY A 38 -6.74 3.86 3.89
C GLY A 38 -6.08 4.30 2.57
N ASP A 39 -5.13 5.24 2.62
CA ASP A 39 -4.36 5.65 1.45
C ASP A 39 -3.18 4.68 1.20
N PRO A 40 -3.07 4.06 0.00
CA PRO A 40 -1.98 3.13 -0.31
C PRO A 40 -0.59 3.72 -0.16
N SER A 41 -0.39 4.99 -0.51
CA SER A 41 0.90 5.66 -0.40
C SER A 41 1.28 5.86 1.07
N ILE A 42 0.32 6.20 1.93
CA ILE A 42 0.57 6.33 3.37
C ILE A 42 0.85 4.97 4.00
N ALA A 43 0.10 3.93 3.62
CA ALA A 43 0.35 2.56 4.05
C ALA A 43 1.76 2.09 3.66
N TYR A 44 2.20 2.40 2.43
CA TYR A 44 3.55 2.12 1.96
C TYR A 44 4.64 2.83 2.78
N LEU A 45 4.43 4.12 3.06
CA LEU A 45 5.38 4.90 3.85
C LEU A 45 5.50 4.36 5.27
N LEU A 46 4.38 4.02 5.91
CA LEU A 46 4.38 3.39 7.24
C LEU A 46 5.15 2.06 7.22
N LEU A 47 4.97 1.24 6.18
CA LEU A 47 5.72 0.00 6.00
C LEU A 47 7.22 0.28 5.87
N MET A 48 7.62 1.21 4.99
CA MET A 48 9.03 1.53 4.75
C MET A 48 9.73 2.12 6.00
N VAL A 49 9.08 3.05 6.69
CA VAL A 49 9.58 3.61 7.96
C VAL A 49 9.69 2.52 9.02
N GLY A 50 8.70 1.63 9.08
CA GLY A 50 8.68 0.49 9.98
C GLY A 50 9.87 -0.44 9.80
N LEU A 51 10.10 -0.84 8.55
CA LEU A 51 11.22 -1.70 8.18
C LEU A 51 12.57 -1.02 8.39
N ALA A 52 12.69 0.27 8.07
CA ALA A 52 13.91 1.04 8.32
C ALA A 52 14.22 1.14 9.82
N GLY A 53 13.22 1.44 10.66
CA GLY A 53 13.40 1.50 12.12
C GLY A 53 13.87 0.18 12.71
N LEU A 54 13.28 -0.94 12.27
CA LEU A 54 13.70 -2.29 12.64
C LEU A 54 15.14 -2.57 12.18
N TYR A 55 15.48 -2.22 10.93
CA TYR A 55 16.82 -2.38 10.39
C TYR A 55 17.87 -1.59 11.20
N PHE A 56 17.56 -0.36 11.58
CA PHE A 56 18.46 0.47 12.40
C PHE A 56 18.71 -0.12 13.79
N GLU A 57 17.66 -0.58 14.48
CA GLU A 57 17.79 -1.24 15.78
C GLU A 57 18.64 -2.51 15.70
N LEU A 58 18.45 -3.31 14.65
CA LEU A 58 19.21 -4.55 14.43
C LEU A 58 20.66 -4.29 14.03
N SER A 59 20.93 -3.20 13.31
CA SER A 59 22.29 -2.82 12.89
C SER A 59 23.09 -2.16 14.02
N HIS A 60 22.42 -1.41 14.90
CA HIS A 60 23.02 -0.69 16.02
C HIS A 60 22.31 -1.08 17.33
N PRO A 61 22.62 -2.27 17.87
CA PRO A 61 22.00 -2.76 19.09
C PRO A 61 22.24 -1.77 20.24
N GLY A 62 21.16 -1.39 20.93
CA GLY A 62 21.17 -0.40 22.02
C GLY A 62 20.42 0.89 21.71
N THR A 63 20.03 1.13 20.45
CA THR A 63 19.13 2.22 20.07
C THR A 63 17.66 1.75 20.10
N ILE A 64 17.04 1.80 21.28
CA ILE A 64 15.63 1.34 21.46
C ILE A 64 14.64 2.25 20.70
N PHE A 65 14.99 3.53 20.55
CA PHE A 65 14.11 4.55 19.96
C PHE A 65 13.66 4.24 18.51
N PRO A 66 14.55 3.95 17.54
CA PRO A 66 14.15 3.57 16.18
C PRO A 66 13.36 2.26 16.13
N GLY A 67 13.67 1.32 17.02
CA GLY A 67 12.95 0.05 17.15
C GLY A 67 11.47 0.21 17.48
N VAL A 68 11.17 1.00 18.52
CA VAL A 68 9.80 1.24 18.97
C VAL A 68 8.99 1.99 17.90
N ILE A 69 9.56 3.03 17.29
CA ILE A 69 8.90 3.77 16.20
C ILE A 69 8.69 2.85 15.00
N GLY A 70 9.68 2.01 14.68
CA GLY A 70 9.61 0.99 13.64
C GLY A 70 8.47 0.01 13.88
N GLY A 71 8.39 -0.56 15.09
CA GLY A 71 7.35 -1.50 15.47
C GLY A 71 5.94 -0.90 15.41
N ILE A 72 5.74 0.31 15.94
CA ILE A 72 4.43 0.99 15.91
C ILE A 72 4.00 1.25 14.46
N SER A 73 4.91 1.73 13.61
CA SER A 73 4.62 1.99 12.20
C SER A 73 4.36 0.71 11.41
N LEU A 74 5.04 -0.40 11.70
CA LEU A 74 4.74 -1.72 11.11
C LEU A 74 3.35 -2.22 11.49
N VAL A 75 2.93 -2.06 12.75
CA VAL A 75 1.57 -2.46 13.18
C VAL A 75 0.51 -1.60 12.46
N ALA A 76 0.74 -0.29 12.37
CA ALA A 76 -0.15 0.61 11.64
C ALA A 76 -0.21 0.27 10.14
N ALA A 77 0.94 -0.02 9.51
CA ALA A 77 1.03 -0.46 8.12
C ALA A 77 0.28 -1.77 7.90
N ALA A 78 0.45 -2.76 8.78
CA ALA A 78 -0.24 -4.04 8.68
C ALA A 78 -1.77 -3.87 8.72
N TYR A 79 -2.29 -3.00 9.59
CA TYR A 79 -3.72 -2.67 9.62
C TYR A 79 -4.19 -1.99 8.32
N ALA A 80 -3.39 -1.06 7.77
CA ALA A 80 -3.68 -0.41 6.49
C ALA A 80 -3.72 -1.42 5.33
N LEU A 81 -2.72 -2.32 5.27
CA LEU A 81 -2.59 -3.34 4.23
C LEU A 81 -3.77 -4.33 4.25
N GLN A 82 -4.34 -4.66 5.42
CA GLN A 82 -5.54 -5.50 5.48
C GLN A 82 -6.79 -4.89 4.82
N LYS A 83 -6.86 -3.55 4.75
CA LYS A 83 -8.00 -2.81 4.17
C LYS A 83 -7.85 -2.58 2.67
N LEU A 84 -6.65 -2.78 2.12
CA LEU A 84 -6.28 -2.47 0.74
C LEU A 84 -6.23 -3.74 -0.13
N PRO A 85 -6.39 -3.63 -1.46
CA PRO A 85 -6.22 -4.75 -2.39
C PRO A 85 -4.73 -5.07 -2.59
N VAL A 86 -4.07 -5.57 -1.55
CA VAL A 86 -2.62 -5.84 -1.53
C VAL A 86 -2.32 -7.13 -2.29
N ASN A 87 -1.22 -7.11 -3.05
CA ASN A 87 -0.67 -8.30 -3.66
C ASN A 87 0.27 -9.02 -2.67
N TYR A 88 -0.12 -10.23 -2.27
CA TYR A 88 0.67 -11.05 -1.35
C TYR A 88 2.08 -11.38 -1.87
N ALA A 89 2.26 -11.50 -3.19
CA ALA A 89 3.60 -11.71 -3.76
C ALA A 89 4.52 -10.51 -3.47
N GLY A 90 4.03 -9.28 -3.66
CA GLY A 90 4.79 -8.07 -3.38
C GLY A 90 5.16 -7.95 -1.90
N PHE A 91 4.22 -8.26 -1.01
CA PHE A 91 4.47 -8.30 0.43
C PHE A 91 5.54 -9.33 0.82
N LEU A 92 5.49 -10.54 0.25
CA LEU A 92 6.50 -11.58 0.49
C LEU A 92 7.89 -11.17 0.00
N PHE A 93 8.00 -10.48 -1.15
CA PHE A 93 9.26 -9.94 -1.66
C PHE A 93 9.85 -8.88 -0.72
N ILE A 94 9.02 -8.01 -0.14
CA ILE A 94 9.47 -7.03 0.86
C ILE A 94 9.95 -7.75 2.13
N LEU A 95 9.23 -8.76 2.60
CA LEU A 95 9.65 -9.56 3.75
C LEU A 95 10.99 -10.27 3.48
N LEU A 96 11.15 -10.82 2.28
CA LEU A 96 12.39 -11.46 1.84
C LEU A 96 13.55 -10.46 1.84
N ALA A 97 13.34 -9.25 1.35
CA ALA A 97 14.35 -8.20 1.37
C ALA A 97 14.85 -7.90 2.78
N VAL A 98 13.94 -7.80 3.75
CA VAL A 98 14.27 -7.57 5.15
C VAL A 98 15.09 -8.72 5.72
N ILE A 99 14.70 -9.97 5.43
CA ILE A 99 15.47 -11.15 5.83
C ILE A 99 16.88 -11.11 5.24
N CYS A 100 17.02 -10.79 3.95
CA CYS A 100 18.33 -10.65 3.31
C CYS A 100 19.20 -9.58 3.98
N PHE A 101 18.64 -8.41 4.31
CA PHE A 101 19.37 -7.35 5.00
C PHE A 101 19.81 -7.78 6.41
N ILE A 102 18.94 -8.46 7.15
CA ILE A 102 19.29 -8.98 8.49
C ILE A 102 20.38 -10.05 8.39
N LEU A 103 20.30 -10.92 7.39
CA LEU A 103 21.30 -11.97 7.17
C LEU A 103 22.65 -11.40 6.78
N GLU A 104 22.74 -10.32 6.00
CA GLU A 104 24.03 -9.66 5.70
C GLU A 104 24.71 -9.15 6.99
N ILE A 105 23.95 -8.63 7.96
CA ILE A 105 24.52 -8.19 9.25
C ILE A 105 25.10 -9.38 10.03
N LYS A 106 24.49 -10.57 9.91
CA LYS A 106 24.91 -11.79 10.63
C LYS A 106 25.98 -12.58 9.89
N VAL A 107 26.00 -12.52 8.57
CA VAL A 107 26.86 -13.29 7.68
C VAL A 107 27.52 -12.33 6.71
N ALA A 108 28.85 -12.23 6.77
CA ALA A 108 29.62 -11.40 5.85
C ALA A 108 29.51 -11.96 4.42
N SER A 109 28.57 -11.43 3.64
CA SER A 109 28.27 -11.88 2.27
C SER A 109 28.88 -10.95 1.21
N TYR A 110 29.73 -10.00 1.64
CA TYR A 110 30.38 -9.00 0.79
C TYR A 110 29.37 -8.19 -0.05
N GLY A 111 28.14 -8.00 0.45
CA GLY A 111 27.10 -7.21 -0.20
C GLY A 111 26.19 -7.97 -1.17
N MET A 112 26.40 -9.28 -1.37
CA MET A 112 25.54 -10.07 -2.27
C MET A 112 24.10 -10.22 -1.74
N LEU A 113 23.93 -10.47 -0.43
CA LEU A 113 22.61 -10.50 0.22
C LEU A 113 21.96 -9.12 0.17
N SER A 114 22.74 -8.05 0.35
CA SER A 114 22.25 -6.67 0.24
C SER A 114 21.72 -6.37 -1.16
N LEU A 115 22.43 -6.79 -2.21
CA LEU A 115 21.99 -6.61 -3.60
C LEU A 115 20.69 -7.38 -3.88
N ALA A 116 20.62 -8.65 -3.47
CA ALA A 116 19.41 -9.46 -3.58
C ALA A 116 18.25 -8.86 -2.78
N GLY A 117 18.54 -8.28 -1.61
CA GLY A 117 17.59 -7.57 -0.77
C GLY A 117 17.02 -6.33 -1.47
N VAL A 118 17.87 -5.48 -2.05
CA VAL A 118 17.44 -4.30 -2.81
C VAL A 118 16.58 -4.70 -4.01
N LEU A 119 16.98 -5.70 -4.79
CA LEU A 119 16.18 -6.17 -5.92
C LEU A 119 14.82 -6.70 -5.47
N SER A 120 14.80 -7.49 -4.39
CA SER A 120 13.55 -8.00 -3.81
C SER A 120 12.67 -6.87 -3.30
N LEU A 121 13.25 -5.84 -2.67
CA LEU A 121 12.52 -4.67 -2.19
C LEU A 121 11.89 -3.89 -3.34
N VAL A 122 12.63 -3.67 -4.43
CA VAL A 122 12.14 -2.95 -5.61
C VAL A 122 11.00 -3.72 -6.27
N ILE A 123 11.19 -5.01 -6.55
CA ILE A 123 10.16 -5.88 -7.14
C ILE A 123 8.93 -5.93 -6.23
N GLY A 124 9.14 -6.13 -4.93
CA GLY A 124 8.08 -6.18 -3.94
C GLY A 124 7.27 -4.90 -3.87
N SER A 125 7.95 -3.75 -3.87
CA SER A 125 7.32 -2.43 -3.80
C SER A 125 6.48 -2.12 -5.03
N VAL A 126 6.98 -2.44 -6.23
CA VAL A 126 6.22 -2.30 -7.49
C VAL A 126 4.98 -3.20 -7.49
N MET A 127 5.10 -4.42 -6.97
CA MET A 127 4.00 -5.38 -6.97
C MET A 127 3.01 -5.17 -5.82
N LEU A 128 3.37 -4.49 -4.74
CA LEU A 128 2.65 -4.48 -3.45
C LEU A 128 1.20 -4.01 -3.57
N PHE A 129 0.97 -2.89 -4.26
CA PHE A 129 -0.38 -2.38 -4.49
C PHE A 129 -0.81 -2.69 -5.90
N ARG A 130 -1.92 -3.43 -6.01
CA ARG A 130 -2.56 -3.65 -7.29
C ARG A 130 -3.33 -2.37 -7.63
N VAL A 131 -2.85 -1.59 -8.59
CA VAL A 131 -3.64 -0.50 -9.20
C VAL A 131 -4.61 -1.16 -10.19
N PRO A 132 -5.90 -1.32 -9.88
CA PRO A 132 -6.84 -1.91 -10.82
C PRO A 132 -7.15 -0.83 -11.86
N GLY A 133 -6.47 -0.86 -13.02
CA GLY A 133 -6.77 0.04 -14.14
C GLY A 133 -5.58 0.59 -14.93
N GLU A 134 -4.34 0.49 -14.43
CA GLU A 134 -3.13 0.90 -15.17
C GLU A 134 -2.38 -0.31 -15.73
N VAL A 135 -3.11 -1.23 -16.36
CA VAL A 135 -2.50 -2.13 -17.34
C VAL A 135 -2.42 -1.33 -18.62
N GLY A 136 -1.19 -0.96 -19.01
CA GLY A 136 -0.93 -0.13 -20.16
C GLY A 136 -1.74 -0.56 -21.39
N HIS A 137 -2.55 0.37 -21.90
CA HIS A 137 -2.76 0.51 -23.33
C HIS A 137 -1.48 1.03 -23.99
N LEU A 138 -0.33 0.37 -23.73
CA LEU A 138 0.78 0.43 -24.65
C LEU A 138 0.38 -0.50 -25.79
N SER A 139 -0.37 0.07 -26.72
CA SER A 139 -0.59 -0.50 -28.03
C SER A 139 0.77 -0.91 -28.60
N LEU A 140 1.07 -2.21 -28.52
CA LEU A 140 2.14 -2.87 -29.27
C LEU A 140 2.06 -2.53 -30.78
N SER A 141 0.93 -1.98 -31.23
CA SER A 141 0.68 -1.42 -32.56
C SER A 141 1.46 -0.13 -32.91
N VAL A 142 2.16 0.51 -31.97
CA VAL A 142 3.00 1.71 -32.27
C VAL A 142 4.49 1.38 -32.32
N LEU A 143 4.91 0.18 -31.90
CA LEU A 143 6.32 -0.24 -31.97
C LEU A 143 6.73 -0.70 -33.38
N VAL A 144 5.78 -1.12 -34.22
CA VAL A 144 6.03 -1.61 -35.58
C VAL A 144 6.53 -0.52 -36.54
N PRO A 145 5.98 0.71 -36.60
CA PRO A 145 6.42 1.69 -37.60
C PRO A 145 7.81 2.30 -37.32
N THR A 146 8.35 2.21 -36.11
CA THR A 146 9.65 2.82 -35.78
C THR A 146 10.86 1.94 -36.13
N VAL A 147 10.65 0.65 -36.36
CA VAL A 147 11.70 -0.28 -36.83
C VAL A 147 11.60 -0.51 -38.35
N GLY A 148 10.66 0.17 -39.01
CA GLY A 148 10.36 -0.02 -40.43
C GLY A 148 10.24 1.28 -41.22
N VAL A 149 11.08 2.28 -40.95
CA VAL A 149 11.40 3.38 -41.89
C VAL A 149 12.88 3.72 -41.77
#